data_AF-Q9FEA4-F1
#
_entry.id   AF-Q9FEA4-F1
#
_cell.length_a   1.000
_cell.length_b   1.000
_cell.length_c   1.000
_cell.angle_alpha   90.00
_cell.angle_beta   90.00
_cell.angle_gamma   90.00
#
_symmetry.space_group_name_H-M   'P 1'
#
loop_
_entity.id
_entity.type
_entity.pdbx_description
1 polymer ?
#
loop_
_entity_poly.entity_id
_entity_poly.type
_entity_poly.pdbx_seq_one_letter_code
_entity_poly.pdbx_strand_id
1 'polypeptide(L)' 'IIEEEVYIEQPEGFEVHERESHVCKLRKALYGLKQAPRAWYSRIDAYLQQMGFEKSEVDP' A
#
# COMPACT_ATOMS: atom_id res chain seq x y z
N ILE A 1 5.01 -1.52 0.94
CA ILE A 1 5.12 -0.52 -0.15
C ILE A 1 4.35 -1.09 -1.33
N ILE A 2 3.68 -0.27 -2.16
CA ILE A 2 3.06 -0.80 -3.38
C ILE A 2 4.16 -0.90 -4.43
N GLU A 3 4.36 -2.09 -5.02
CA GLU A 3 5.34 -2.31 -6.10
C GLU A 3 4.82 -1.81 -7.45
N GLU A 4 3.50 -1.91 -7.65
CA GLU A 4 2.79 -1.47 -8.84
C GLU A 4 2.47 0.04 -8.79
N GLU A 5 2.43 0.69 -9.95
CA GLU A 5 1.95 2.07 -10.04
C GLU A 5 0.43 2.10 -10.03
N VAL A 6 -0.15 2.61 -8.94
CA VAL A 6 -1.60 2.75 -8.79
C VAL A 6 -1.96 4.21 -8.65
N TYR A 7 -2.90 4.65 -9.48
CA TYR A 7 -3.45 5.99 -9.49
C TYR A 7 -4.93 5.94 -9.09
N ILE A 8 -5.40 6.95 -8.36
CA ILE A 8 -6.81 7.14 -8.02
C ILE A 8 -7.25 8.53 -8.44
N GLU A 9 -8.54 8.71 -8.64
CA GLU A 9 -9.12 10.04 -8.78
C GLU A 9 -8.84 10.88 -7.53
N GLN A 10 -8.83 12.21 -7.70
CA GLN A 10 -8.68 13.11 -6.57
C GLN A 10 -9.84 12.87 -5.58
N PRO A 11 -9.55 12.56 -4.31
CA PRO A 11 -10.60 12.38 -3.31
C PRO A 11 -11.34 13.70 -3.10
N GLU A 12 -12.61 13.59 -2.73
CA GLU A 12 -13.43 14.75 -2.37
C GLU A 12 -12.76 15.57 -1.26
N GLY A 13 -12.61 16.88 -1.48
CA GLY A 13 -11.94 17.80 -0.57
C GLY A 13 -10.43 17.88 -0.71
N PHE A 14 -9.83 17.14 -1.65
CA PHE A 14 -8.40 17.18 -1.98
C PHE A 14 -8.13 17.64 -3.42
N GLU A 15 -9.16 18.10 -4.14
CA GLU A 15 -9.02 18.62 -5.50
C GLU A 15 -8.18 19.90 -5.52
N VAL A 16 -7.23 19.97 -6.44
CA VAL A 16 -6.38 21.15 -6.62
C VAL A 16 -6.96 22.03 -7.73
N HIS A 17 -7.17 23.31 -7.43
CA HIS A 17 -7.64 24.30 -8.40
C HIS A 17 -6.71 24.36 -9.63
N GLU A 18 -7.28 24.44 -10.82
CA GLU A 18 -6.59 24.39 -12.12
C GLU A 18 -5.95 23.03 -12.46
N ARG A 19 -6.21 21.99 -11.66
CA ARG A 19 -5.67 20.63 -11.85
C ARG A 19 -6.75 19.57 -11.67
N GLU A 20 -7.96 19.86 -12.11
CA GLU A 20 -9.13 19.01 -11.93
C GLU A 20 -8.98 17.66 -12.66
N SER A 21 -8.21 17.61 -13.75
CA SER A 21 -7.94 16.39 -14.52
C SER A 21 -6.82 15.51 -13.95
N HIS A 22 -6.16 15.93 -12.87
CA HIS A 22 -5.10 15.14 -12.25
C HIS A 22 -5.63 13.94 -11.48
N VAL A 23 -4.74 12.96 -11.32
CA VAL A 23 -4.94 11.76 -10.50
C VAL A 23 -3.84 11.67 -9.45
N CYS A 24 -4.16 11.05 -8.31
CA CYS A 24 -3.21 10.86 -7.22
C CYS A 24 -2.48 9.53 -7.34
N LYS A 25 -1.14 9.54 -7.32
CA LYS A 25 -0.32 8.32 -7.24
C LYS A 25 -0.28 7.81 -5.80
N LEU A 26 -0.69 6.55 -5.59
CA LEU A 26 -0.63 5.93 -4.28
C LEU A 26 0.80 5.53 -3.92
N ARG A 27 1.29 6.01 -2.77
CA ARG A 27 2.58 5.60 -2.19
C ARG A 27 2.45 4.42 -1.23
N LYS A 28 1.23 4.17 -0.73
CA LYS A 28 0.89 3.11 0.23
C LYS A 28 -0.44 2.48 -0.17
N ALA A 29 -0.59 1.18 0.08
CA ALA A 29 -1.81 0.47 -0.22
C ALA A 29 -2.96 0.99 0.65
N LEU A 30 -4.04 1.41 0.01
CA LEU A 30 -5.31 1.68 0.68
C LEU A 30 -6.04 0.35 0.94
N TYR A 31 -6.89 0.34 1.95
CA TYR A 31 -7.79 -0.79 2.20
C TYR A 31 -8.70 -1.03 0.98
N GLY A 32 -9.04 -2.30 0.74
CA GLY A 32 -9.89 -2.69 -0.39
C GLY A 32 -9.15 -2.83 -1.73
N LEU A 33 -7.90 -2.37 -1.84
CA LEU A 33 -7.10 -2.65 -3.03
C LEU A 33 -6.71 -4.13 -3.09
N LYS A 34 -6.76 -4.72 -4.29
CA LYS A 34 -6.38 -6.13 -4.52
C LYS A 34 -4.99 -6.47 -4.00
N GLN A 35 -4.07 -5.53 -4.07
CA GLN A 35 -2.68 -5.67 -3.62
C GLN A 35 -2.47 -5.31 -2.14
N ALA A 36 -3.48 -4.78 -1.44
CA ALA A 36 -3.35 -4.41 -0.03
C ALA A 36 -2.94 -5.58 0.87
N PRO A 37 -3.53 -6.79 0.76
CA PRO A 37 -3.15 -7.92 1.62
C PRO A 37 -1.66 -8.27 1.51
N ARG A 38 -1.13 -8.32 0.28
CA ARG A 38 0.30 -8.58 0.03
C ARG A 38 1.19 -7.48 0.61
N ALA A 39 0.83 -6.21 0.37
CA ALA A 39 1.60 -5.08 0.88
C ALA A 39 1.63 -5.01 2.42
N TRP A 40 0.54 -5.42 3.07
CA TRP A 40 0.45 -5.53 4.53
C TRP A 40 1.28 -6.70 5.05
N TYR A 41 1.18 -7.88 4.43
CA TYR A 41 1.98 -9.04 4.79
C TYR A 41 3.49 -8.71 4.76
N SER A 42 4.00 -8.17 3.64
CA SER A 42 5.42 -7.80 3.54
C SER A 42 5.84 -6.77 4.58
N ARG A 43 4.95 -5.83 4.96
CA ARG A 43 5.25 -4.81 5.96
C ARG A 43 5.38 -5.41 7.37
N ILE A 44 4.48 -6.34 7.72
CA ILE A 44 4.47 -7.04 9.01
C ILE A 44 5.66 -8.00 9.07
N ASP A 45 5.88 -8.77 8.02
CA ASP A 45 7.00 -9.70 7.92
C ASP A 45 8.34 -9.01 8.17
N ALA A 46 8.62 -7.94 7.44
CA ALA A 46 9.84 -7.15 7.64
C ALA A 46 9.95 -6.57 9.06
N TYR A 47 8.83 -6.22 9.69
CA TYR A 47 8.83 -5.70 11.06
C TYR A 47 9.13 -6.80 12.09
N LEU A 48 8.53 -7.98 11.93
CA LEU A 48 8.77 -9.13 12.80
C LEU A 48 10.21 -9.62 12.72
N GLN A 49 10.77 -9.70 11.51
CA GLN A 49 12.18 -10.04 11.29
C GLN A 49 13.13 -9.03 11.97
N GLN A 50 12.83 -7.73 11.89
CA GLN A 50 13.60 -6.69 12.60
C GLN A 50 13.58 -6.85 14.12
N MET A 51 12.52 -7.45 14.66
CA MET A 51 12.42 -7.77 16.10
C MET A 51 13.05 -9.13 16.47
N GLY A 52 13.63 -9.84 15.49
CA GLY A 52 14.27 -11.15 15.71
C GLY A 52 13.31 -12.34 15.68
N PHE A 53 12.08 -12.16 15.18
CA PHE A 53 11.17 -13.27 14.93
C PHE A 53 11.47 -13.91 13.56
N GLU A 54 11.39 -15.23 13.52
CA GLU A 54 11.58 -16.02 12.29
C GLU A 54 10.23 -16.57 11.81
N LYS A 55 10.10 -16.74 10.49
CA LYS A 55 8.92 -17.39 9.91
C LYS A 55 8.86 -18.85 10.32
N SER A 56 7.65 -19.35 10.54
CA SER A 56 7.45 -20.78 10.75
C SER A 56 7.51 -21.51 9.41
N GLU A 57 8.24 -22.62 9.37
CA GLU A 57 8.29 -23.53 8.21
C GLU A 57 7.02 -24.39 8.06
N VAL A 58 6.11 -24.34 9.04
CA VAL A 58 4.88 -25.17 9.07
C VAL A 58 3.77 -24.57 8.20
N ASP A 59 3.82 -23.27 7.92
CA ASP A 59 2.85 -22.55 7.08
C ASP A 59 3.61 -21.58 6.15
N PRO A 60 4.02 -22.04 4.95
CA PRO A 60 4.83 -21.28 3.99
C PRO A 60 4.13 -20.05 3.36
#